data_AF-B8G504-F1
#
_entry.id   AF-B8G504-F1
#
_cell.length_a   1.000
_cell.length_b   1.000
_cell.length_c   1.000
_cell.angle_alpha   90.00
_cell.angle_beta   90.00
_cell.angle_gamma   90.00
#
_symmetry.space_group_name_H-M   'P 1'
#
loop_
_entity.id
_entity.type
_entity.pdbx_description
1 polymer ?
#
loop_
_entity_poly.entity_id
_entity_poly.type
_entity_poly.pdbx_seq_one_letter_code
_entity_poly.pdbx_strand_id
1 'polypeptide(L)' 'MDVVGLPSGVAAIAVGGQHTCARTATGGVTCWGSNFSEQLGDGRALYRTTPVDVVMSAQGQYTYR' A
#
# COMPACT_ATOMS: atom_id res chain seq x y z
N MET A 1 -3.62 -1.93 -20.00
CA MET A 1 -2.95 -0.83 -19.28
C MET A 1 -2.37 -1.44 -18.02
N ASP A 2 -1.07 -1.34 -17.81
CA ASP A 2 -0.37 -1.98 -16.68
C ASP A 2 -0.19 -0.99 -15.52
N VAL A 3 -0.16 -1.51 -14.29
CA VAL A 3 0.17 -0.72 -13.10
C VAL A 3 1.68 -0.61 -13.00
N VAL A 4 2.22 0.53 -13.42
CA VAL A 4 3.66 0.80 -13.39
C VAL A 4 4.14 0.90 -11.93
N GLY A 5 5.26 0.23 -11.63
CA GLY A 5 5.87 0.21 -10.30
C GLY A 5 5.39 -0.92 -9.38
N LEU A 6 4.54 -1.83 -9.87
CA LEU A 6 4.15 -3.00 -9.11
C LEU A 6 5.31 -4.02 -9.05
N PRO A 7 5.62 -4.59 -7.88
CA PRO A 7 6.64 -5.63 -7.76
C PRO A 7 6.23 -6.89 -8.52
N SER A 8 7.21 -7.64 -9.01
CA SER A 8 6.96 -8.94 -9.63
C SER A 8 6.46 -9.96 -8.60
N GLY A 9 5.74 -10.98 -9.07
CA GLY A 9 5.26 -12.05 -8.20
C GLY A 9 4.15 -11.62 -7.24
N VAL A 10 3.24 -10.75 -7.68
CA VAL A 10 2.00 -10.47 -6.94
C VAL A 10 1.20 -11.75 -6.79
N ALA A 11 0.90 -12.11 -5.55
CA ALA A 11 0.16 -13.31 -5.18
C ALA A 11 -1.30 -13.03 -4.80
N ALA A 12 -1.61 -11.80 -4.38
CA ALA A 12 -2.96 -11.39 -4.04
C ALA A 12 -3.18 -9.88 -4.25
N ILE A 13 -4.42 -9.50 -4.55
CA ILE A 13 -4.87 -8.11 -4.67
C ILE A 13 -6.09 -7.91 -3.79
N ALA A 14 -6.13 -6.78 -3.08
CA ALA A 14 -7.29 -6.32 -2.31
C ALA A 14 -7.69 -4.91 -2.77
N VAL A 15 -8.98 -4.66 -2.85
CA VAL A 15 -9.55 -3.36 -3.23
C VAL A 15 -10.35 -2.79 -2.06
N GLY A 16 -10.14 -1.50 -1.78
CA GLY A 16 -10.97 -0.70 -0.89
C GLY A 16 -11.79 0.32 -1.70
N GLY A 17 -12.47 1.24 -1.01
CA GLY A 17 -13.39 2.19 -1.67
C GLY A 17 -12.73 3.10 -2.72
N GLN A 18 -11.48 3.52 -2.49
CA GLN A 18 -10.70 4.34 -3.42
C GLN A 18 -9.20 3.99 -3.44
N HIS A 19 -8.82 2.82 -2.91
CA HIS A 19 -7.43 2.37 -2.84
C HIS A 19 -7.33 0.89 -3.19
N THR A 20 -6.16 0.47 -3.63
CA THR A 20 -5.85 -0.91 -3.99
C THR A 20 -4.52 -1.31 -3.37
N CYS A 21 -4.44 -2.53 -2.86
CA CYS A 21 -3.22 -3.10 -2.31
C CYS A 21 -2.88 -4.41 -3.03
N ALA A 22 -1.59 -4.63 -3.27
CA ALA A 22 -1.04 -5.87 -3.79
C ALA A 22 -0.08 -6.47 -2.77
N ARG A 23 -0.15 -7.79 -2.60
CA ARG A 23 0.78 -8.56 -1.79
C ARG A 23 1.62 -9.46 -2.68
N THR A 24 2.93 -9.42 -2.54
CA THR A 24 3.86 -10.32 -3.23
C THR A 24 3.84 -11.71 -2.61
N ALA A 25 4.30 -12.72 -3.35
CA ALA A 25 4.49 -14.08 -2.84
C ALA A 25 5.48 -14.14 -1.66
N THR A 26 6.38 -13.15 -1.57
CA THR A 26 7.35 -13.00 -0.47
C THR A 26 6.77 -12.28 0.76
N GLY A 27 5.50 -11.86 0.72
CA GLY A 27 4.81 -11.22 1.84
C GLY A 27 4.91 -9.70 1.91
N GLY A 28 5.62 -9.06 0.97
CA GLY A 28 5.64 -7.60 0.86
C GLY A 28 4.29 -7.05 0.41
N VAL A 29 3.87 -5.91 0.96
CA VAL A 29 2.61 -5.26 0.59
C VAL A 29 2.89 -3.87 0.04
N THR A 30 2.28 -3.57 -1.09
CA THR A 30 2.31 -2.23 -1.70
C THR A 30 0.89 -1.77 -1.97
N CYS A 31 0.60 -0.49 -1.75
CA CYS A 31 -0.74 0.06 -1.96
C CYS A 31 -0.68 1.37 -2.76
N TRP A 32 -1.77 1.67 -3.48
CA TRP A 32 -1.96 2.91 -4.23
C TRP A 32 -3.42 3.36 -4.20
N GLY A 33 -3.66 4.59 -4.64
CA GLY A 33 -4.96 5.26 -4.64
C GLY A 33 -5.09 6.26 -3.50
N SER A 34 -6.33 6.47 -3.06
CA SER A 34 -6.67 7.38 -1.98
C SER A 34 -6.00 6.97 -0.67
N ASN A 35 -5.33 7.92 -0.04
CA ASN A 35 -4.65 7.74 1.25
C ASN A 35 -5.07 8.81 2.26
N PHE A 36 -6.20 9.50 2.06
CA PHE A 36 -6.60 10.59 2.95
C PHE A 36 -6.90 10.12 4.37
N SER A 37 -7.03 8.81 4.60
CA SER A 37 -7.15 8.19 5.92
C SER A 37 -5.87 7.45 6.35
N GLU A 38 -4.73 7.71 5.70
CA GLU A 38 -3.42 7.08 5.98
C GLU A 38 -3.39 5.56 5.80
N GLN A 39 -4.37 5.02 5.06
CA GLN A 39 -4.57 3.59 4.84
C GLN A 39 -3.44 2.89 4.05
N LEU A 40 -2.56 3.62 3.37
CA LEU A 40 -1.43 3.03 2.65
C LEU A 40 -0.20 2.81 3.54
N GLY A 41 -0.19 3.32 4.78
CA GLY A 41 0.91 3.09 5.73
C GLY A 41 2.26 3.67 5.32
N ASP A 42 2.28 4.71 4.47
CA ASP A 42 3.49 5.42 4.01
C ASP A 42 3.80 6.69 4.83
N GLY A 43 3.04 6.90 5.92
CA GLY A 43 3.14 8.05 6.83
C GLY A 43 2.68 9.38 6.23
N ARG A 44 1.90 9.38 5.13
CA ARG A 44 1.41 10.60 4.47
C ARG A 44 -0.04 10.47 4.04
N ALA A 45 -0.91 11.38 4.45
CA ALA A 45 -2.32 11.39 4.03
C ALA A 45 -2.56 11.94 2.59
N LEU A 46 -1.87 11.40 1.57
CA LEU A 46 -1.90 11.91 0.19
C LEU A 46 -2.23 10.83 -0.84
N TYR A 47 -3.07 11.16 -1.82
CA TYR A 47 -3.38 10.27 -2.95
C TYR A 47 -2.11 9.81 -3.68
N ARG A 48 -1.99 8.49 -3.92
CA ARG A 48 -0.85 7.87 -4.63
C ARG A 48 -1.29 7.30 -5.96
N THR A 49 -0.72 7.81 -7.05
CA THR A 49 -0.94 7.26 -8.40
C THR A 49 -0.05 6.07 -8.72
N THR A 50 1.00 5.84 -7.92
CA THR A 50 1.92 4.70 -8.04
C THR A 50 1.93 3.89 -6.76
N PRO A 51 2.19 2.56 -6.83
CA PRO A 51 2.34 1.72 -5.65
C PRO A 51 3.42 2.26 -4.70
N VAL A 52 3.11 2.29 -3.39
CA VAL A 52 4.05 2.60 -2.31
C VAL A 52 4.08 1.44 -1.34
N ASP A 53 5.27 1.11 -0.85
CA ASP A 53 5.42 0.04 0.14
C ASP A 53 4.73 0.42 1.45
N VAL A 54 3.94 -0.53 1.96
CA VAL A 54 3.35 -0.41 3.30
C VAL A 54 4.47 -0.69 4.29
N VAL A 55 4.92 0.34 5.00
CA VAL A 55 5.94 0.17 6.03
C VAL A 55 5.26 -0.43 7.26
N MET A 56 5.45 -1.72 7.50
CA MET A 56 5.13 -2.29 8.80
C MET A 56 6.05 -1.61 9.82
N SER A 57 5.49 -0.82 10.74
CA SER A 57 6.25 -0.46 11.93
C SER A 57 6.62 -1.77 12.62
N ALA A 58 7.90 -1.98 12.92
CA ALA A 58 8.44 -3.21 13.51
C ALA A 58 7.87 -3.53 14.91
N GLN A 59 6.79 -2.86 15.33
CA GLN A 59 6.22 -2.88 16.67
C GLN A 59 4.69 -2.98 16.70
N GLY A 60 3.99 -3.11 15.56
CA GLY A 60 2.52 -3.25 15.58
C GLY A 60 1.78 -2.09 16.25
N GLN A 61 2.40 -0.91 16.34
CA GLN A 61 1.83 0.27 16.96
C GLN A 61 1.62 1.35 15.90
N TYR A 62 0.35 1.68 15.67
CA TYR A 62 -0.06 2.92 15.02
C TYR A 62 0.17 4.06 16.01
N THR A 63 1.29 4.77 15.89
CA THR A 63 1.47 6.03 16.60
C THR A 63 1.25 7.18 15.63
N TYR A 64 0.07 7.80 15.73
CA TYR A 64 -0.21 9.11 15.17
C TYR A 64 0.62 10.15 15.93
N ARG A 65 1.41 10.95 15.22
CA ARG A 65 1.83 12.28 15.68
C ARG A 65 1.28 13.31 14.73
#